data_AF-A0AA88XTS2-F1
#
_entry.id   AF-A0AA88XTS2-F1
#
_cell.length_a   1.000
_cell.length_b   1.000
_cell.length_c   1.000
_cell.angle_alpha   90.00
_cell.angle_beta   90.00
_cell.angle_gamma   90.00
#
_symmetry.space_group_name_H-M   'P 1'
#
loop_
_entity.id
_entity.type
_entity.pdbx_description
1 polymer ?
#
loop_
_entity_poly.entity_id
_entity_poly.type
_entity_poly.pdbx_seq_one_letter_code
_entity_poly.pdbx_strand_id
1 'polypeptide(L)' 'MYYECHYPPCTNMEKQVREFSICGRCQEVRYCGTFCQQKDWEVHKKYCREKWKNPNIVTESLPER' A
#
# COMPACT_ATOMS: atom_id res chain seq x y z
N MET A 1 10.21 -4.95 -9.85
CA MET A 1 8.77 -4.84 -10.20
C MET A 1 8.42 -3.38 -10.00
N TYR A 2 8.06 -2.67 -11.06
CA TYR A 2 7.73 -1.23 -10.97
C TYR A 2 6.22 -1.11 -10.76
N TYR A 3 5.79 -0.25 -9.85
CA TYR A 3 4.37 -0.03 -9.55
C TYR A 3 3.94 1.34 -10.03
N GLU A 4 2.78 1.41 -10.67
CA GLU A 4 2.10 2.68 -10.97
C GLU A 4 1.25 3.12 -9.78
N CYS A 5 1.01 4.44 -9.69
CA CYS A 5 0.14 4.98 -8.67
C CYS A 5 -1.30 4.53 -8.95
N HIS A 6 -1.99 4.02 -7.93
CA HIS A 6 -3.36 3.54 -8.10
C HIS A 6 -4.36 4.65 -8.42
N TYR A 7 -4.09 5.91 -8.05
CA TYR A 7 -4.97 7.03 -8.36
C TYR A 7 -4.94 7.31 -9.88
N PRO A 8 -6.02 7.02 -10.65
CA PRO A 8 -5.96 6.98 -12.12
C PRO A 8 -5.47 8.26 -12.81
N PRO A 9 -5.77 9.48 -12.31
CA PRO A 9 -5.23 10.72 -12.86
C PRO A 9 -3.72 10.94 -12.61
N CYS A 10 -3.06 10.09 -11.83
CA CYS A 10 -1.63 10.18 -11.55
C CYS A 10 -0.84 9.21 -12.43
N THR A 11 0.18 9.70 -13.10
CA THR A 11 1.08 8.91 -13.96
C THR A 11 2.42 8.59 -13.30
N ASN A 12 2.53 8.81 -11.97
CA ASN A 12 3.77 8.50 -11.25
C ASN A 12 4.00 6.99 -11.22
N MET A 13 5.25 6.62 -11.47
CA MET A 13 5.74 5.25 -11.38
C MET A 13 6.80 5.17 -10.27
N GLU A 14 6.79 4.07 -9.53
CA GLU A 14 7.74 3.80 -8.45
C GLU A 14 9.15 3.70 -9.05
N LYS A 15 10.05 4.60 -8.63
CA LYS A 15 11.44 4.63 -9.08
C LYS A 15 12.34 3.87 -8.11
N GLN A 16 12.01 3.93 -6.82
CA GLN A 16 12.73 3.22 -5.76
C GLN A 16 11.81 2.24 -5.02
N VAL A 17 12.36 1.08 -4.66
CA VAL A 17 11.61 0.06 -3.92
C VAL A 17 11.07 0.65 -2.61
N ARG A 18 9.74 0.55 -2.39
CA ARG A 18 9.02 1.08 -1.21
C ARG A 18 8.93 2.61 -1.17
N GLU A 19 9.11 3.29 -2.29
CA GLU A 19 8.80 4.72 -2.40
C GLU A 19 7.29 4.96 -2.27
N PHE A 20 6.46 4.02 -2.75
CA PHE A 20 5.01 4.17 -2.72
C PHE A 20 4.41 3.61 -1.43
N SER A 21 3.48 4.37 -0.86
CA SER A 21 2.71 3.97 0.32
C SER A 21 1.61 2.98 -0.06
N ILE A 22 1.63 1.81 0.56
CA ILE A 22 0.58 0.80 0.40
C ILE A 22 -0.62 1.19 1.29
N CYS A 23 -1.84 1.02 0.80
CA CYS A 23 -3.03 1.18 1.63
C CYS A 23 -2.95 0.29 2.88
N GLY A 24 -2.96 0.90 4.08
CA GLY A 24 -2.79 0.17 5.34
C GLY A 24 -3.94 -0.76 5.70
N ARG A 25 -5.12 -0.60 5.09
CA ARG A 25 -6.30 -1.46 5.33
C ARG A 25 -6.28 -2.73 4.46
N CYS A 26 -6.25 -2.56 3.14
CA CYS A 26 -6.30 -3.71 2.22
C CYS A 26 -4.92 -4.27 1.89
N GLN A 27 -3.86 -3.47 1.99
CA GLN A 27 -2.51 -3.83 1.55
C GLN A 27 -2.47 -4.40 0.11
N GLU A 28 -3.34 -3.91 -0.77
CA GLU A 28 -3.44 -4.33 -2.18
C GLU A 28 -2.97 -3.24 -3.13
N VAL A 29 -3.37 -1.99 -2.87
CA VAL A 29 -3.08 -0.85 -3.75
C VAL A 29 -1.97 0.02 -3.18
N ARG A 30 -1.26 0.72 -4.06
CA ARG A 30 -0.12 1.58 -3.72
C ARG A 30 -0.32 2.98 -4.29
N TYR A 31 0.14 3.99 -3.57
CA TYR A 31 0.04 5.38 -3.95
C TYR A 31 1.41 6.04 -3.86
N CYS A 32 1.74 6.92 -4.80
CA CYS A 32 2.98 7.70 -4.73
C CYS A 32 3.03 8.66 -3.54
N GLY A 33 1.92 8.86 -2.82
CA GLY A 33 1.84 9.67 -1.62
C GLY A 33 0.42 9.77 -1.07
N THR A 34 0.30 10.40 0.12
CA THR A 34 -0.98 10.57 0.82
C THR A 34 -1.98 11.43 0.06
N PHE A 35 -1.51 12.34 -0.80
CA PHE A 35 -2.37 13.14 -1.68
C PHE A 35 -3.19 12.26 -2.64
N CYS A 36 -2.52 11.36 -3.36
CA CYS A 36 -3.18 10.45 -4.30
C CYS A 36 -4.11 9.47 -3.59
N GLN A 37 -3.71 8.97 -2.42
CA GLN A 37 -4.56 8.12 -1.58
C GLN A 37 -5.86 8.84 -1.17
N GLN A 38 -5.78 10.09 -0.71
CA GLN A 38 -6.95 10.86 -0.29
C GLN A 38 -7.89 11.18 -1.45
N LYS A 39 -7.34 11.51 -2.63
CA LYS A 39 -8.12 11.76 -3.84
C LYS A 39 -8.82 10.50 -4.34
N ASP A 40 -8.14 9.36 -4.29
CA ASP A 40 -8.72 8.08 -4.70
C ASP A 40 -9.69 7.52 -3.64
N TRP A 41 -9.62 7.98 -2.39
CA TRP A 41 -10.37 7.39 -1.26
C TRP A 41 -11.89 7.34 -1.48
N GLU A 42 -12.47 8.34 -2.12
CA GLU A 42 -13.92 8.38 -2.39
C GLU A 42 -14.39 7.20 -3.25
N VAL A 43 -13.53 6.72 -4.14
CA VAL A 43 -13.75 5.57 -5.01
C VAL A 43 -13.21 4.30 -4.35
N HIS A 44 -11.97 4.33 -3.86
CA HIS A 44 -11.29 3.20 -3.23
C HIS A 44 -12.05 2.58 -2.07
N LYS A 45 -12.64 3.40 -1.19
CA LYS A 45 -13.37 2.92 -0.01
C LYS A 45 -14.52 1.95 -0.33
N LYS A 46 -15.06 1.98 -1.56
CA LYS A 46 -16.16 1.11 -1.98
C LYS A 46 -15.74 -0.36 -2.13
N TYR A 47 -14.45 -0.59 -2.40
CA TYR A 47 -13.88 -1.93 -2.59
C TYR A 47 -12.64 -2.20 -1.72
N CYS A 48 -12.23 -1.25 -0.88
CA CYS A 48 -11.18 -1.44 0.11
C CYS A 48 -11.63 -2.49 1.14
N ARG A 49 -11.09 -3.71 1.04
CA ARG A 49 -11.37 -4.81 1.97
C ARG A 49 -10.21 -4.96 2.93
N GLU A 50 -10.50 -5.05 4.22
CA GLU A 50 -9.46 -5.27 5.22
C GLU A 50 -8.77 -6.62 4.96
N LYS A 51 -7.46 -6.58 4.72
CA LYS A 51 -6.70 -7.82 4.72
C LYS A 51 -6.61 -8.30 6.15
N TRP A 52 -7.08 -9.52 6.38
CA TRP A 52 -6.93 -10.19 7.66
C TRP A 52 -5.44 -10.20 8.00
N LYS A 53 -5.05 -9.41 8.99
CA LYS A 53 -3.73 -9.53 9.60
C LYS A 53 -3.79 -10.83 10.39
N ASN A 54 -3.17 -11.88 9.86
CA ASN A 54 -3.03 -13.12 10.61
C ASN A 54 -2.28 -12.78 11.92
N PRO A 55 -2.91 -12.89 13.10
CA PRO A 55 -2.26 -12.54 14.36
C PRO A 55 -1.14 -13.52 14.75
N ASN A 56 -0.94 -14.60 13.97
CA ASN A 56 0.05 -15.64 14.22
C ASN A 56 1.38 -15.48 13.46
N ILE A 57 1.66 -14.34 12.81
CA ILE A 57 3.02 -14.05 12.33
C ILE A 57 3.81 -13.45 13.50
N VAL A 58 4.24 -14.34 14.39
CA VAL A 58 5.34 -14.09 15.31
C VAL A 58 6.56 -13.79 14.44
N THR A 59 7.11 -12.60 14.58
CA THR A 59 8.40 -12.22 14.02
C THR A 59 9.51 -13.02 14.70
N GLU A 60 9.68 -14.29 14.35
CA GLU A 60 10.93 -15.02 14.57
C GLU A 60 11.91 -14.66 13.46
N SER A 61 12.61 -13.54 13.63
CA SER A 61 13.91 -13.33 13.00
C SER A 61 14.60 -12.11 13.60
N LEU A 62 15.26 -12.32 14.73
CA LEU A 62 16.50 -11.63 15.09
C LEU A 62 17.39 -12.65 15.83
N PRO A 63 18.50 -13.11 15.22
CA PRO A 63 19.41 -14.02 15.89
C PRO A 63 20.27 -13.27 16.92
N GLU A 64 20.41 -13.96 18.06
CA GLU A 64 21.40 -13.90 19.14
C GLU A 64 22.46 -12.77 19.15
N ARG A 65 22.55 -12.08 20.31
CA ARG A 65 23.82 -11.62 20.88
C ARG A 65 23.78 -11.52 22.39
#